data_AF-A0A4S8KK21-F1
#
_entry.id   AF-A0A4S8KK21-F1
#
_cell.length_a   1.000
_cell.length_b   1.000
_cell.length_c   1.000
_cell.angle_alpha   90.00
_cell.angle_beta   90.00
_cell.angle_gamma   90.00
#
_symmetry.space_group_name_H-M   'P 1'
#
loop_
_entity.id
_entity.type
_entity.pdbx_description
1 polymer ?
#
loop_
_entity_poly.entity_id
_entity_poly.type
_entity_poly.pdbx_seq_one_letter_code
_entity_poly.pdbx_strand_id
1 'polypeptide(L)'
;MCVTGLTVRNTGERFQRSNETIAHYFKLMVHAFSGPEFYTRYVRLPSIHDPPAPYIQENPKLWPFFKGCIGALDGSHIASNPSAKDRPNSRNRK
;
A
#
# COMPACT_ATOMS: atom_id res chain seq x y z
N MET A 1 2.37 -4.00 2.34
CA MET A 1 1.14 -4.69 2.79
C MET A 1 1.28 -6.16 2.38
N CYS A 2 1.33 -7.10 3.32
CA CYS A 2 1.32 -8.53 2.97
C CYS A 2 -0.01 -8.86 2.27
N VAL A 3 0.04 -9.61 1.16
CA VAL A 3 -1.11 -9.92 0.27
C VAL A 3 -2.37 -10.40 1.01
N THR A 4 -2.22 -10.94 2.21
CA THR A 4 -3.31 -11.50 3.01
C THR A 4 -3.68 -10.69 4.26
N GLY A 5 -2.99 -9.59 4.57
CA GLY A 5 -3.23 -8.77 5.78
C GLY A 5 -3.08 -9.53 7.11
N LEU A 6 -2.47 -10.73 7.10
CA LEU A 6 -2.37 -11.59 8.28
C LEU A 6 -1.35 -11.06 9.29
N THR A 7 -1.60 -11.34 10.57
CA THR A 7 -0.65 -11.09 11.63
C THR A 7 0.54 -12.05 11.53
N VAL A 8 1.69 -11.67 12.12
CA VAL A 8 2.88 -12.52 12.20
C VAL A 8 2.55 -13.90 12.79
N ARG A 9 1.67 -13.97 13.80
CA ARG A 9 1.23 -15.23 14.41
C ARG A 9 0.50 -16.13 13.41
N ASN A 10 -0.52 -15.60 12.74
CA ASN A 10 -1.31 -16.38 11.78
C ASN A 10 -0.45 -16.80 10.58
N THR A 11 0.50 -15.96 10.18
CA THR A 11 1.49 -16.30 9.17
C THR A 11 2.44 -17.41 9.65
N GLY A 12 2.92 -17.35 10.90
CA GLY A 12 3.75 -18.39 11.51
C GLY A 12 3.04 -19.74 11.56
N GLU A 13 1.77 -19.75 11.98
CA GLU A 13 0.91 -20.94 11.94
C GLU A 13 0.75 -21.49 10.52
N ARG A 14 0.47 -20.63 9.53
CA ARG A 14 0.29 -21.07 8.14
C ARG A 14 1.55 -21.70 7.56
N PHE A 15 2.71 -21.12 7.83
CA PHE A 15 3.99 -21.59 7.26
C PHE A 15 4.73 -22.58 8.18
N GLN A 16 4.18 -22.89 9.35
CA GLN A 16 4.81 -23.74 10.38
C GLN A 16 6.22 -23.25 10.72
N ARG A 17 6.34 -21.94 10.96
CA ARG A 17 7.59 -21.26 11.32
C ARG A 17 7.41 -20.40 12.56
N SER A 18 8.52 -20.13 13.24
CA SER A 18 8.50 -19.26 14.42
C SER A 18 8.13 -17.82 14.03
N ASN A 19 7.56 -17.09 14.98
CA ASN A 19 7.21 -15.68 14.78
C ASN A 19 8.46 -14.83 14.49
N GLU A 20 9.62 -15.17 15.07
CA GLU A 20 10.87 -14.47 14.78
C GLU A 20 11.27 -14.66 13.31
N THR A 21 11.16 -15.88 12.79
CA THR A 21 11.47 -16.20 11.39
C THR A 21 10.58 -15.39 10.45
N ILE A 22 9.27 -15.37 10.72
CA ILE A 22 8.32 -14.57 9.92
C ILE A 22 8.68 -13.08 9.97
N ALA A 23 8.91 -12.53 11.16
CA ALA A 23 9.26 -11.12 11.32
C ALA A 23 10.59 -10.75 10.63
N HIS A 24 11.57 -11.65 10.68
CA HIS A 24 12.86 -11.48 10.01
C HIS A 24 12.69 -11.36 8.49
N TYR A 25 12.02 -12.32 7.86
CA TYR A 25 11.79 -12.29 6.41
C TYR A 25 10.88 -11.13 5.99
N PHE A 26 9.88 -10.78 6.80
CA PHE A 26 9.06 -9.60 6.55
C PHE A 26 9.92 -8.34 6.46
N LYS A 27 10.83 -8.12 7.42
CA LYS A 27 11.75 -6.97 7.41
C LYS A 27 12.67 -7.02 6.18
N LEU A 28 13.25 -8.17 5.86
CA LEU A 28 14.09 -8.32 4.67
C LEU A 28 13.35 -7.94 3.39
N MET A 29 12.10 -8.41 3.23
CA MET A 29 11.28 -8.08 2.07
C MET A 29 10.96 -6.58 2.01
N VAL A 30 10.62 -5.96 3.15
CA VAL A 30 10.40 -4.51 3.21
C VAL A 30 11.63 -3.76 2.73
N HIS A 31 12.82 -4.08 3.26
CA HIS A 31 14.06 -3.44 2.84
C HIS A 31 14.39 -3.68 1.36
N ALA A 32 14.17 -4.89 0.85
CA ALA A 32 14.42 -5.22 -0.55
C ALA A 32 13.54 -4.40 -1.49
N PHE A 33 12.24 -4.29 -1.20
CA PHE A 33 11.28 -3.57 -2.05
C PHE A 33 11.30 -2.06 -1.85
N SER A 34 11.70 -1.56 -0.67
CA SER A 34 11.87 -0.13 -0.42
C SER A 34 13.27 0.39 -0.78
N GLY A 35 14.21 -0.51 -1.09
CA GLY A 35 15.58 -0.14 -1.45
C GLY A 35 15.64 0.52 -2.83
N PRO A 36 16.64 1.39 -3.07
CA PRO A 36 16.75 2.17 -4.32
C PRO A 36 16.84 1.29 -5.57
N GLU A 37 17.57 0.17 -5.48
CA GLU A 37 17.75 -0.79 -6.59
C GLU A 37 16.42 -1.33 -7.13
N PHE A 38 15.45 -1.59 -6.25
CA PHE A 38 14.13 -2.06 -6.65
C PHE A 38 13.19 -0.88 -6.90
N TYR A 39 13.06 0.01 -5.92
CA TYR A 39 12.04 1.05 -5.91
C TYR A 39 12.21 2.01 -7.10
N THR A 40 13.41 2.55 -7.30
CA THR A 40 13.66 3.51 -8.39
C THR A 40 13.54 2.86 -9.77
N ARG A 41 13.82 1.56 -9.88
CA ARG A 41 13.75 0.84 -11.15
C ARG A 41 12.32 0.50 -11.56
N TYR A 42 11.52 0.01 -10.61
CA TYR A 42 10.23 -0.62 -10.91
C TYR A 42 9.01 0.15 -10.42
N VAL A 43 9.14 1.01 -9.41
CA VAL A 43 8.02 1.80 -8.88
C VAL A 43 8.03 3.18 -9.55
N ARG A 44 7.07 3.41 -10.42
CA ARG A 44 6.88 4.68 -11.13
C ARG A 44 5.44 5.13 -10.98
N LEU A 45 5.24 6.42 -10.76
CA LEU A 45 3.91 6.99 -10.82
C LEU A 45 3.44 7.00 -12.29
N PRO A 46 2.19 6.60 -12.55
CA PRO A 46 1.61 6.78 -13.87
C PRO A 46 1.52 8.28 -14.20
N SER A 47 1.65 8.60 -15.48
CA SER A 47 1.31 9.92 -16.01
C SER A 47 -0.18 10.18 -15.85
N ILE A 48 -0.57 11.45 -15.77
CA ILE A 48 -1.98 11.86 -15.77
C ILE A 48 -2.73 11.41 -17.04
N HIS A 49 -1.99 11.12 -18.10
CA HIS A 49 -2.53 10.62 -19.37
C HIS A 49 -2.51 9.10 -19.50
N ASP A 50 -1.89 8.38 -18.56
CA ASP A 50 -1.87 6.93 -18.59
C ASP A 50 -3.26 6.40 -18.19
N PRO A 51 -3.87 5.53 -19.02
CA PRO A 51 -5.16 4.96 -18.67
C PRO A 51 -5.01 4.01 -17.47
N PRO A 52 -6.08 3.85 -16.65
CA PRO A 52 -6.14 2.77 -15.67
C PRO A 52 -5.87 1.42 -16.33
N ALA A 53 -5.25 0.49 -15.59
CA ALA A 53 -4.88 -0.81 -16.12
C ALA A 53 -6.08 -1.53 -16.78
N PRO A 54 -5.89 -2.27 -17.90
CA PRO A 54 -6.97 -2.89 -18.65
C PRO A 54 -7.89 -3.77 -17.79
N TYR A 55 -7.33 -4.51 -16.83
CA TYR A 55 -8.10 -5.35 -15.91
C TYR A 55 -9.15 -4.59 -15.10
N ILE A 56 -8.93 -3.28 -14.84
CA ILE A 56 -9.87 -2.40 -14.14
C ILE A 56 -10.94 -1.93 -15.10
N GLN A 57 -10.54 -1.51 -16.30
CA GLN A 57 -11.42 -0.95 -17.33
C GLN A 57 -12.39 -1.99 -17.88
N GLU A 58 -11.89 -3.21 -18.10
CA GLU A 58 -12.64 -4.34 -18.68
C GLU A 58 -13.56 -5.01 -17.66
N ASN A 59 -13.36 -4.75 -16.35
CA ASN A 59 -14.17 -5.36 -15.31
C ASN A 59 -15.37 -4.46 -14.96
N PRO A 60 -16.60 -4.84 -15.33
CA PRO A 60 -17.78 -4.01 -15.10
C PRO A 60 -18.11 -3.83 -13.61
N LYS A 61 -17.58 -4.67 -12.71
CA LYS A 61 -17.72 -4.49 -11.26
C LYS A 61 -16.77 -3.45 -10.70
N LEU A 62 -15.61 -3.25 -11.33
CA LEU A 62 -14.58 -2.31 -10.87
C LEU A 62 -14.72 -0.96 -11.56
N TRP A 63 -14.97 -0.95 -12.87
CA TRP A 63 -14.96 0.26 -13.69
C TRP A 63 -15.82 1.43 -13.17
N PRO A 64 -17.04 1.21 -12.62
CA PRO A 64 -17.83 2.31 -12.04
C PRO A 64 -17.11 3.10 -10.95
N PHE A 65 -16.19 2.46 -10.21
CA PHE A 65 -15.45 3.09 -9.09
C PHE A 65 -14.13 3.71 -9.53
N PHE A 66 -13.53 3.21 -10.61
CA PHE A 66 -12.22 3.64 -11.10
C PHE A 66 -12.27 4.49 -12.38
N LYS A 67 -13.48 4.79 -12.87
CA LYS A 67 -13.65 5.68 -14.02
C LYS A 67 -13.12 7.07 -13.69
N GLY A 68 -12.06 7.48 -14.38
CA GLY A 68 -11.38 8.76 -14.15
C GLY A 68 -10.39 8.75 -12.98
N CYS A 69 -10.01 7.57 -12.44
CA CYS A 69 -8.91 7.53 -11.48
C CYS A 69 -7.58 7.89 -12.17
N ILE A 70 -6.87 8.87 -11.62
CA ILE A 70 -5.55 9.30 -12.09
C ILE A 70 -4.43 8.47 -11.44
N GLY A 71 -4.77 7.69 -10.41
CA GLY A 71 -3.88 6.81 -9.66
C GLY A 71 -4.53 6.35 -8.37
N ALA A 72 -3.89 5.42 -7.66
CA ALA A 72 -4.27 5.11 -6.29
C ALA A 72 -3.88 6.28 -5.38
N LEU A 73 -4.87 6.93 -4.75
CA LEU A 73 -4.62 7.96 -3.74
C LEU A 73 -3.91 7.39 -2.49
N ASP A 74 -3.93 6.06 -2.33
CA ASP A 74 -3.41 5.37 -1.14
C ASP A 74 -1.91 5.05 -1.22
N GLY A 75 -1.12 6.05 -1.63
CA GLY A 75 0.33 5.96 -1.75
C GLY A 75 1.10 6.86 -0.78
N SER A 76 0.43 7.64 0.07
CA SER A 76 1.10 8.50 1.03
C SER A 76 0.24 8.68 2.27
N HIS A 77 0.71 8.13 3.40
CA HIS A 77 0.51 8.80 4.67
C HIS A 77 1.11 10.21 4.48
N ILE A 78 0.29 11.18 4.08
CA ILE A 78 0.63 12.59 4.27
C ILE A 78 0.95 12.68 5.76
N ALA A 79 2.17 13.10 6.11
CA ALA A 79 2.48 13.48 7.47
C ALA A 79 1.59 14.68 7.82
N SER A 80 0.36 14.40 8.24
CA SER A 80 -0.57 15.38 8.73
C SER A 80 -0.09 15.73 10.13
N ASN A 81 0.83 16.68 10.20
CA ASN A 81 1.11 17.39 11.44
C ASN A 81 0.49 18.79 11.31
N PRO A 82 -0.86 18.89 11.37
CA PRO A 82 -1.54 20.16 11.23
C PRO A 82 -1.06 21.12 12.32
N SER A 83 -1.11 22.42 11.99
CA SER A 83 -0.79 23.47 12.94
C SER A 83 -1.60 23.30 14.23
N ALA A 84 -1.13 23.83 15.37
CA ALA A 84 -1.85 23.69 16.64
C ALA A 84 -3.32 24.13 16.56
N LYS A 85 -3.63 25.06 15.65
CA LYS A 85 -4.98 25.57 15.39
C LYS A 85 -5.88 24.60 14.62
N ASP A 86 -5.30 23.74 13.78
CA ASP A 86 -6.05 22.85 12.86
C ASP A 86 -6.19 21.41 13.39
N ARG A 87 -5.41 21.04 14.43
CA ARG A 87 -5.49 19.75 15.15
C ARG A 87 -6.90 19.37 15.65
N PRO A 88 -7.75 20.27 16.19
CA PRO A 88 -9.07 19.87 16.65
C PRO A 88 -9.99 19.41 15.49
N ASN A 89 -9.73 19.87 14.27
CA ASN A 89 -10.49 19.50 13.07
C ASN A 89 -9.99 18.20 12.44
N SER A 90 -8.73 17.82 12.66
CA SER A 90 -8.13 16.60 12.13
C SER A 90 -8.32 15.37 13.03
N ARG A 91 -9.44 15.31 13.77
CA ARG A 91 -9.76 14.14 14.60
C ARG A 91 -10.24 13.01 13.71
N ASN A 92 -9.49 11.90 13.77
CA ASN A 92 -9.81 10.64 13.13
C ASN A 92 -11.28 10.26 13.43
N ARG A 93 -12.10 10.15 12.39
CA ARG A 93 -13.47 9.64 12.52
C ARG A 93 -13.33 8.14 12.72
N LYS A 94 -13.65 7.67 13.92
CA LYS A 94 -13.74 6.25 14.24
C LYS A 94 -14.83 5.57 13.40
#